data_AF-A0A7V6HDQ3-F1
#
_entry.id   AF-A0A7V6HDQ3-F1
#
_cell.length_a   1.000
_cell.length_b   1.000
_cell.length_c   1.000
_cell.angle_alpha   90.00
_cell.angle_beta   90.00
_cell.angle_gamma   90.00
#
_symmetry.space_group_name_H-M   'P 1'
#
loop_
_entity.id
_entity.type
_entity.pdbx_description
1 polymer ?
#
loop_
_entity_poly.entity_id
_entity_poly.type
_entity_poly.pdbx_seq_one_letter_code
_entity_poly.pdbx_strand_id
1 'polypeptide(L)' 'MNEELEAIRFQIAAHDMNKPFRDIGYVPVFVADERARIAVIGHAPGLMAQTRRLAWGDLSGERL' A
#
# COMPACT_ATOMS: atom_id res chain seq x y z
N MET A 1 -4.46 -15.68 3.30
CA MET A 1 -4.19 -14.31 3.81
C MET A 1 -3.09 -14.47 4.84
N ASN A 2 -1.94 -13.82 4.68
CA ASN A 2 -0.86 -13.92 5.66
C ASN A 2 -1.20 -12.98 6.84
N GLU A 3 -1.36 -13.56 8.04
CA GLU A 3 -1.78 -12.83 9.25
C GLU A 3 -0.78 -11.75 9.67
N GLU A 4 0.51 -11.99 9.47
CA GLU A 4 1.57 -11.01 9.78
C GLU A 4 1.48 -9.79 8.85
N LEU A 5 1.22 -10.00 7.55
CA LEU A 5 1.04 -8.91 6.60
C LEU A 5 -0.18 -8.06 6.92
N GLU A 6 -1.28 -8.68 7.37
CA GLU A 6 -2.47 -7.95 7.82
C GLU A 6 -2.23 -7.20 9.14
N ALA A 7 -1.46 -7.77 10.07
CA ALA A 7 -1.02 -7.07 11.27
C ALA A 7 -0.18 -5.83 10.93
N ILE A 8 0.74 -5.93 9.96
CA ILE A 8 1.53 -4.80 9.47
C ILE A 8 0.61 -3.74 8.85
N ARG A 9 -0.36 -4.12 8.01
CA ARG A 9 -1.34 -3.15 7.46
C ARG A 9 -2.07 -2.41 8.56
N PHE A 10 -2.55 -3.12 9.57
CA PHE A 10 -3.27 -2.53 10.69
C PHE A 10 -2.39 -1.57 11.48
N GLN A 11 -1.17 -1.96 11.81
CA GLN A 11 -0.21 -1.12 12.55
C GLN A 11 0.11 0.17 11.79
N ILE A 12 0.35 0.11 10.48
CA ILE A 12 0.59 1.29 9.66
C ILE A 12 -0.64 2.21 9.67
N ALA A 13 -1.84 1.66 9.43
CA ALA A 13 -3.07 2.46 9.40
C ALA A 13 -3.42 3.09 10.78
N ALA A 14 -3.09 2.40 11.86
CA ALA A 14 -3.37 2.85 13.23
C ALA A 14 -2.39 3.92 13.72
N HIS A 15 -1.15 3.94 13.20
CA HIS A 15 -0.08 4.83 13.63
C HIS A 15 -0.49 6.32 13.62
N ASP A 16 -0.13 7.08 14.66
CA ASP A 16 -0.56 8.47 14.85
C ASP A 16 -0.16 9.40 13.70
N MET A 17 1.04 9.22 13.15
CA MET A 17 1.50 9.96 11.95
C MET A 17 0.55 9.78 10.75
N ASN A 18 -0.20 8.69 10.70
CA ASN A 18 -1.13 8.40 9.61
C ASN A 18 -2.56 8.82 9.91
N LYS A 19 -2.83 9.44 11.09
CA LYS A 19 -4.16 9.94 11.45
C LYS A 19 -4.76 10.85 10.37
N PRO A 20 -4.05 11.86 9.81
CA PRO A 20 -4.64 12.72 8.78
C PRO A 20 -5.04 11.96 7.51
N PHE A 21 -4.29 10.92 7.14
CA PHE A 21 -4.58 10.07 5.97
C PHE A 21 -5.76 9.13 6.24
N ARG A 22 -5.80 8.53 7.43
CA ARG A 22 -6.92 7.69 7.87
C ARG A 22 -8.22 8.49 7.93
N ASP A 23 -8.18 9.72 8.43
CA ASP A 23 -9.34 10.60 8.55
C ASP A 23 -9.96 10.94 7.17
N ILE A 24 -9.16 10.93 6.10
CA ILE A 24 -9.63 11.07 4.70
C ILE A 24 -9.89 9.73 3.99
N GLY A 25 -9.90 8.61 4.73
CA GLY A 25 -10.21 7.27 4.22
C GLY A 25 -9.09 6.60 3.44
N TYR A 26 -7.87 7.11 3.53
CA TYR A 26 -6.70 6.46 2.94
C TYR A 26 -6.21 5.29 3.80
N VAL A 27 -5.73 4.27 3.11
CA VAL A 27 -5.18 3.04 3.69
C VAL A 27 -3.77 2.80 3.16
N PRO A 28 -2.93 2.02 3.86
CA PRO A 28 -1.61 1.65 3.37
C PRO A 28 -1.69 0.93 2.02
N VAL A 29 -0.92 1.41 1.04
CA VAL A 29 -0.88 0.85 -0.32
C VAL A 29 0.41 0.06 -0.50
N PHE A 30 0.28 -1.26 -0.48
CA PHE A 30 1.34 -2.20 -0.86
C PHE A 30 0.70 -3.54 -1.23
N VAL A 31 1.44 -4.38 -1.96
CA VAL A 31 1.09 -5.79 -2.23
C VAL A 31 2.29 -6.63 -1.79
N ALA A 32 2.03 -7.71 -1.07
CA ALA A 32 3.07 -8.63 -0.62
C ALA A 32 2.50 -10.06 -0.61
N ASP A 33 3.33 -11.01 -1.01
CA ASP A 33 3.00 -12.43 -1.07
C ASP A 33 4.24 -13.23 -0.64
N GLU A 34 4.04 -14.26 0.19
CA GLU A 34 5.12 -15.12 0.69
C GLU A 34 5.88 -15.86 -0.41
N ARG A 35 5.26 -16.02 -1.58
CA ARG A 35 5.84 -16.69 -2.77
C ARG A 35 6.57 -15.71 -3.68
N ALA A 36 6.47 -14.40 -3.43
CA ALA A 36 7.14 -13.40 -4.24
C ALA A 36 8.65 -13.64 -4.25
N ARG A 37 9.25 -13.62 -5.45
CA ARG A 37 10.71 -13.79 -5.64
C ARG A 37 11.43 -12.46 -5.82
N ILE A 38 10.68 -11.42 -6.16
CA ILE A 38 11.20 -10.09 -6.46
C ILE A 38 10.38 -9.08 -5.64
N ALA A 39 11.07 -8.16 -4.98
CA ALA A 39 10.47 -7.02 -4.31
C ALA A 39 10.73 -5.77 -5.17
N VAL A 40 9.65 -5.09 -5.58
CA VAL A 40 9.74 -3.83 -6.33
C VAL A 40 9.40 -2.68 -5.39
N ILE A 41 10.41 -1.87 -5.06
CA ILE A 41 10.30 -0.76 -4.11
C ILE A 41 10.30 0.57 -4.87
N GLY A 42 9.14 1.23 -4.91
CA GLY A 42 8.98 2.57 -5.46
C GLY A 42 9.14 3.67 -4.40
N HIS A 43 8.90 4.92 -4.80
CA HIS A 43 8.98 6.07 -3.91
C HIS A 43 7.73 6.22 -3.01
N ALA A 44 6.56 6.41 -3.62
CA ALA A 44 5.27 6.59 -2.95
C ALA A 44 4.11 6.35 -3.93
N PRO A 45 2.90 6.00 -3.47
CA PRO A 45 1.74 5.89 -4.34
C PRO A 45 1.35 7.26 -4.91
N GLY A 46 1.07 7.31 -6.22
CA GLY A 46 0.38 8.45 -6.83
C GLY A 46 -1.10 8.49 -6.45
N LEU A 47 -1.80 9.56 -6.85
CA LEU A 47 -3.23 9.75 -6.55
C LEU A 47 -4.10 8.58 -7.02
N MET A 48 -3.84 8.07 -8.23
CA MET A 48 -4.61 6.97 -8.81
C MET A 48 -4.37 5.64 -8.07
N ALA A 49 -3.11 5.29 -7.77
CA ALA A 49 -2.77 4.13 -6.97
C ALA A 49 -3.38 4.21 -5.55
N GLN A 50 -3.35 5.40 -4.94
CA GLN A 50 -3.94 5.66 -3.63
C GLN A 50 -5.46 5.48 -3.63
N THR A 51 -6.15 6.07 -4.61
CA THR A 51 -7.61 5.99 -4.75
C THR A 51 -8.08 4.57 -5.03
N ARG A 52 -7.34 3.84 -5.89
CA ARG A 52 -7.64 2.43 -6.23
C ARG A 52 -7.19 1.44 -5.16
N ARG A 53 -6.41 1.89 -4.17
CA ARG A 53 -5.82 1.04 -3.11
C ARG A 53 -4.99 -0.11 -3.68
N LEU A 54 -4.35 0.13 -4.82
CA LEU A 54 -3.56 -0.87 -5.55
C LEU A 54 -2.19 -0.27 -5.87
N ALA A 55 -1.14 -0.90 -5.35
CA ALA A 55 0.23 -0.52 -5.68
C ALA A 55 0.44 -0.65 -7.19
N TRP A 56 1.06 0.36 -7.81
CA TRP A 56 1.24 0.42 -9.27
C TRP A 56 -0.07 0.40 -10.06
N GLY A 57 -1.22 0.71 -9.43
CA GLY A 57 -2.53 0.75 -10.08
C GLY A 57 -2.77 1.99 -10.95
N ASP A 58 -1.75 2.53 -11.60
CA ASP A 58 -1.78 3.73 -12.42
C ASP A 58 -0.97 3.57 -13.72
N LEU A 59 -0.98 4.58 -14.60
CA LEU A 59 -0.29 4.53 -15.90
C LEU A 59 1.23 4.29 -15.78
N SER A 60 1.85 4.64 -14.64
CA SER A 60 3.27 4.37 -14.45
C SER A 60 3.51 2.89 -14.17
N GLY A 61 2.61 2.24 -13.43
CA GLY A 61 2.63 0.80 -13.20
C GLY A 61 2.31 -0.04 -14.44
N GLU A 62 1.56 0.49 -15.42
CA GLU A 62 1.32 -0.21 -16.69
C GLU A 62 2.59 -0.38 -17.54
N ARG A 63 3.63 0.42 -17.28
CA ARG A 63 4.89 0.44 -18.04
C ARG A 63 6.06 -0.22 -17.30
N LEU A 64 5.84 -0.64 -16.06
CA LEU A 64 6.82 -1.28 -15.18
C LEU A 64 6.89 -2.78 -15.45
#